data_AF-A0A845Y0I8-F1
#
_entry.id   AF-A0A845Y0I8-F1
#
_cell.length_a   1.000
_cell.length_b   1.000
_cell.length_c   1.000
_cell.angle_alpha   90.00
_cell.angle_beta   90.00
_cell.angle_gamma   90.00
#
_symmetry.space_group_name_H-M   'P 1'
#
loop_
_entity.id
_entity.type
_entity.pdbx_description
1 polymer ?
#
loop_
_entity_poly.entity_id
_entity_poly.type
_entity_poly.pdbx_seq_one_letter_code
_entity_poly.pdbx_strand_id
1 'polypeptide(L)'
;AFVQDPSLEGDAAGILTLDFDAPVSELEFGVALSTFATLTPGFTVELFDDGSTLVNTIAVDTSSQPSFTEGLFSLSGISTPIDRVVIDFNDAAAFRFALDNLSFEEAGVTLIGTSNNDSLEGGGGDDIIKGLNSQDTLLGFAGEDYLDGGDGDDQLFGGDGHDTLKGGNGQDTLEGGNDDDTLIGGPGDDILTGGSGQDTFVLSTVGKLTITDFTDGEDLLQLDGLTFGQISIFEQNDDTIITTINNQPLAVLTGVDSGDITEADFVF
;
A
#
# COMPACT_ATOMS: atom_id res chain seq x y z
N ALA A 1 3.09 -0.99 -15.82
CA ALA A 1 3.44 -2.42 -15.97
C ALA A 1 2.17 -3.23 -15.69
N PHE A 2 2.07 -4.50 -16.09
CA PHE A 2 0.84 -5.30 -15.98
C PHE A 2 0.71 -5.90 -14.59
N VAL A 3 -0.42 -5.68 -13.91
CA VAL A 3 -0.68 -6.31 -12.62
C VAL A 3 -2.08 -6.91 -12.56
N GLN A 4 -2.05 -8.24 -12.43
CA GLN A 4 -3.17 -9.10 -12.10
C GLN A 4 -3.43 -9.01 -10.59
N ASP A 5 -4.39 -8.22 -10.17
CA ASP A 5 -4.92 -8.31 -8.80
C ASP A 5 -6.25 -9.08 -8.82
N PRO A 6 -6.33 -10.30 -8.24
CA PRO A 6 -7.54 -11.12 -8.17
C PRO A 6 -8.57 -10.84 -7.05
N SER A 7 -8.49 -9.73 -6.27
CA SER A 7 -9.32 -9.59 -5.04
C SER A 7 -10.03 -8.27 -4.76
N LEU A 8 -10.26 -7.39 -5.73
CA LEU A 8 -11.24 -6.29 -5.59
C LEU A 8 -12.69 -6.85 -5.54
N GLU A 9 -13.09 -7.40 -4.40
CA GLU A 9 -14.45 -7.92 -4.17
C GLU A 9 -15.45 -6.76 -4.10
N GLY A 10 -16.54 -6.85 -4.89
CA GLY A 10 -17.72 -6.03 -4.65
C GLY A 10 -18.34 -6.36 -3.29
N ASP A 11 -19.20 -5.47 -2.78
CA ASP A 11 -19.97 -5.73 -1.57
C ASP A 11 -20.82 -7.02 -1.70
N ALA A 12 -21.52 -7.43 -0.63
CA ALA A 12 -22.38 -8.62 -0.67
C ALA A 12 -23.50 -8.58 -1.75
N ALA A 13 -23.72 -7.43 -2.39
CA ALA A 13 -24.64 -7.24 -3.52
C ALA A 13 -23.93 -7.30 -4.90
N GLY A 14 -22.62 -7.46 -4.95
CA GLY A 14 -21.82 -7.46 -6.18
C GLY A 14 -21.64 -6.06 -6.75
N ILE A 15 -21.54 -5.04 -5.89
CA ILE A 15 -21.27 -3.66 -6.28
C ILE A 15 -19.83 -3.29 -5.90
N LEU A 16 -19.03 -2.89 -6.87
CA LEU A 16 -17.73 -2.27 -6.64
C LEU A 16 -17.86 -0.76 -6.74
N THR A 17 -17.31 -0.02 -5.78
CA THR A 17 -17.23 1.45 -5.84
C THR A 17 -15.78 1.88 -5.77
N LEU A 18 -15.37 2.71 -6.73
CA LEU A 18 -14.07 3.38 -6.76
C LEU A 18 -14.33 4.88 -6.60
N ASP A 19 -13.83 5.49 -5.54
CA ASP A 19 -13.90 6.93 -5.31
C ASP A 19 -12.50 7.54 -5.58
N PHE A 20 -12.46 8.70 -6.24
CA PHE A 20 -11.24 9.41 -6.59
C PHE A 20 -11.16 10.73 -5.83
N ASP A 21 -10.01 11.03 -5.23
CA ASP A 21 -9.78 12.29 -4.51
C ASP A 21 -9.62 13.49 -5.46
N ALA A 22 -9.26 13.23 -6.71
CA ALA A 22 -9.23 14.20 -7.78
C ALA A 22 -10.04 13.72 -8.99
N PRO A 23 -10.74 14.64 -9.70
CA PRO A 23 -11.52 14.26 -10.86
C PRO A 23 -10.67 13.71 -12.01
N VAL A 24 -10.98 12.50 -12.49
CA VAL A 24 -10.26 11.87 -13.60
C VAL A 24 -10.97 12.09 -14.94
N SER A 25 -10.19 12.36 -16.00
CA SER A 25 -10.71 12.56 -17.37
C SER A 25 -10.55 11.36 -18.29
N GLU A 26 -9.73 10.39 -17.88
CA GLU A 26 -9.52 9.11 -18.55
C GLU A 26 -9.46 8.01 -17.49
N LEU A 27 -10.04 6.85 -17.81
CA LEU A 27 -10.06 5.69 -16.93
C LEU A 27 -9.85 4.44 -17.78
N GLU A 28 -8.81 3.67 -17.46
CA GLU A 28 -8.66 2.30 -17.96
C GLU A 28 -8.77 1.33 -16.80
N PHE A 29 -9.62 0.31 -16.97
CA PHE A 29 -9.75 -0.77 -16.01
C PHE A 29 -9.99 -2.07 -16.76
N GLY A 30 -9.28 -3.13 -16.40
CA GLY A 30 -9.60 -4.48 -16.81
C GLY A 30 -10.42 -5.19 -15.75
N VAL A 31 -11.37 -5.99 -16.20
CA VAL A 31 -12.13 -6.89 -15.32
C VAL A 31 -11.70 -8.31 -15.67
N ALA A 32 -11.18 -9.04 -14.69
CA ALA A 32 -10.91 -10.47 -14.80
C ALA A 32 -11.78 -11.25 -13.79
N LEU A 33 -12.38 -12.34 -14.24
CA LEU A 33 -13.29 -13.16 -13.42
C LEU A 33 -12.60 -14.46 -13.05
N SER A 34 -12.43 -14.67 -11.75
CA SER A 34 -11.72 -15.82 -11.18
C SER A 34 -12.42 -17.18 -11.37
N THR A 35 -13.70 -17.20 -11.76
CA THR A 35 -14.47 -18.44 -11.98
C THR A 35 -15.32 -18.38 -13.24
N PHE A 36 -15.49 -19.53 -13.93
CA PHE A 36 -16.36 -19.69 -15.09
C PHE A 36 -17.83 -19.51 -14.69
N ALA A 37 -18.28 -18.26 -14.59
CA ALA A 37 -19.68 -17.95 -14.38
C ALA A 37 -20.24 -17.16 -15.55
N THR A 38 -21.46 -17.54 -15.92
CA THR A 38 -22.28 -16.82 -16.88
C THR A 38 -22.77 -15.53 -16.24
N LEU A 39 -22.10 -14.42 -16.53
CA LEU A 39 -22.72 -13.10 -16.44
C LEU A 39 -23.76 -13.05 -17.56
N THR A 40 -25.03 -13.24 -17.23
CA THR A 40 -26.13 -13.04 -18.19
C THR A 40 -27.26 -12.32 -17.46
N PRO A 41 -27.68 -11.13 -17.91
CA PRO A 41 -27.38 -10.54 -19.22
C PRO A 41 -26.04 -9.78 -19.31
N GLY A 42 -25.35 -9.50 -18.20
CA GLY A 42 -24.18 -8.62 -18.18
C GLY A 42 -24.02 -7.88 -16.86
N PHE A 43 -23.29 -6.77 -16.89
CA PHE A 43 -23.12 -5.84 -15.76
C PHE A 43 -23.21 -4.39 -16.22
N THR A 44 -23.33 -3.46 -15.27
CA THR A 44 -23.40 -2.02 -15.55
C THR A 44 -22.26 -1.29 -14.85
N VAL A 45 -21.68 -0.31 -15.54
CA VAL A 45 -20.67 0.62 -15.02
C VAL A 45 -21.30 2.00 -15.01
N GLU A 46 -21.48 2.56 -13.82
CA GLU A 46 -22.01 3.89 -13.57
C GLU A 46 -20.86 4.84 -13.23
N LEU A 47 -20.80 5.97 -13.93
CA LEU A 47 -19.79 7.00 -13.72
C LEU A 47 -20.45 8.20 -13.04
N PHE A 48 -19.83 8.73 -12.00
CA PHE A 48 -20.36 9.84 -11.20
C PHE A 48 -19.39 11.01 -11.12
N ASP A 49 -19.95 12.22 -11.13
CA ASP A 49 -19.30 13.51 -10.87
C ASP A 49 -19.72 14.00 -9.47
N ASP A 50 -18.81 14.67 -8.76
CA ASP A 50 -19.00 15.20 -7.39
C ASP A 50 -19.58 14.15 -6.42
N GLY A 51 -19.06 12.92 -6.51
CA GLY A 51 -19.42 11.77 -5.68
C GLY A 51 -20.91 11.41 -5.66
N SER A 52 -21.75 11.93 -6.56
CA SER A 52 -23.21 11.76 -6.45
C SER A 52 -24.01 11.95 -7.73
N THR A 53 -23.50 12.69 -8.71
CA THR A 53 -24.22 12.98 -9.96
C THR A 53 -23.87 11.92 -11.00
N LEU A 54 -24.81 11.03 -11.35
CA LEU A 54 -24.60 10.06 -12.41
C LEU A 54 -24.39 10.78 -13.76
N VAL A 55 -23.20 10.62 -14.33
CA VAL A 55 -22.77 11.19 -15.61
C VAL A 55 -23.05 10.23 -16.76
N ASN A 56 -22.81 8.93 -16.55
CA ASN A 56 -22.96 7.92 -17.59
C ASN A 56 -23.26 6.54 -17.00
N THR A 57 -23.97 5.71 -17.77
CA THR A 57 -24.14 4.29 -17.48
C THR A 57 -23.77 3.49 -18.72
N ILE A 58 -22.79 2.60 -18.58
CA ILE A 58 -22.37 1.67 -19.62
C ILE A 58 -22.93 0.30 -19.27
N ALA A 59 -23.73 -0.26 -20.17
CA ALA A 59 -24.14 -1.65 -20.08
C ALA A 59 -23.14 -2.53 -20.84
N VAL A 60 -22.55 -3.50 -20.15
CA VAL A 60 -21.66 -4.49 -20.73
C VAL A 60 -22.43 -5.79 -20.94
N ASP A 61 -22.69 -6.14 -22.21
CA ASP A 61 -23.40 -7.37 -22.59
C ASP A 61 -22.42 -8.54 -22.76
N THR A 62 -22.54 -9.53 -21.88
CA THR A 62 -21.72 -10.75 -21.88
C THR A 62 -22.49 -11.97 -22.43
N SER A 63 -23.71 -11.78 -22.94
CA SER A 63 -24.58 -12.86 -23.45
C SER A 63 -23.99 -13.64 -24.63
N SER A 64 -23.08 -13.01 -25.39
CA SER A 64 -22.38 -13.63 -26.52
C SER A 64 -21.07 -14.34 -26.14
N GLN A 65 -20.58 -14.17 -24.90
CA GLN A 65 -19.37 -14.76 -24.34
C GLN A 65 -19.65 -15.23 -22.89
N PRO A 66 -20.32 -16.38 -22.69
CA PRO A 66 -20.77 -16.85 -21.38
C PRO A 66 -19.66 -17.24 -20.40
N SER A 67 -18.42 -17.30 -20.88
CA SER A 67 -17.19 -17.44 -20.09
C SER A 67 -16.35 -16.20 -20.33
N PHE A 68 -16.61 -15.14 -19.58
CA PHE A 68 -15.79 -13.93 -19.58
C PHE A 68 -14.56 -14.23 -18.74
N THR A 69 -13.38 -14.26 -19.35
CA THR A 69 -12.12 -14.60 -18.66
C THR A 69 -11.36 -13.33 -18.31
N GLU A 70 -11.20 -12.40 -19.26
CA GLU A 70 -10.59 -11.08 -19.08
C GLU A 70 -11.15 -10.11 -20.14
N GLY A 71 -11.28 -8.82 -19.80
CA GLY A 71 -11.59 -7.77 -20.77
C GLY A 71 -11.10 -6.40 -20.29
N LEU A 72 -10.36 -5.70 -21.16
CA LEU A 72 -9.88 -4.33 -20.93
C LEU A 72 -10.97 -3.33 -21.37
N PHE A 73 -11.39 -2.47 -20.46
CA PHE A 73 -12.33 -1.39 -20.73
C PHE A 73 -11.58 -0.06 -20.66
N SER A 74 -11.50 0.60 -21.81
CA SER A 74 -10.94 1.94 -21.95
C SER A 74 -12.08 2.94 -22.07
N LEU A 75 -12.18 3.84 -21.09
CA LEU A 75 -13.10 4.97 -21.08
C LEU A 75 -12.32 6.23 -21.49
N SER A 76 -12.31 6.49 -22.79
CA SER A 76 -11.71 7.71 -23.36
C SER A 76 -12.77 8.76 -23.67
N GLY A 77 -12.40 10.03 -23.55
CA GLY A 77 -13.26 11.17 -23.94
C GLY A 77 -14.35 11.52 -22.94
N ILE A 78 -14.11 11.35 -21.65
CA ILE A 78 -15.03 11.76 -20.59
C ILE A 78 -15.07 13.30 -20.54
N SER A 79 -16.17 13.91 -20.99
CA SER A 79 -16.27 15.37 -21.14
C SER A 79 -16.42 16.13 -19.83
N THR A 80 -16.75 15.42 -18.76
CA THR A 80 -16.88 15.92 -17.39
C THR A 80 -16.00 15.04 -16.53
N PRO A 81 -15.01 15.59 -15.82
CA PRO A 81 -14.20 14.81 -14.90
C PRO A 81 -15.08 14.01 -13.92
N ILE A 82 -14.67 12.80 -13.57
CA ILE A 82 -15.44 11.89 -12.70
C ILE A 82 -14.68 11.65 -11.40
N ASP A 83 -15.42 11.57 -10.30
CA ASP A 83 -14.87 11.38 -8.94
C ASP A 83 -15.30 10.03 -8.35
N ARG A 84 -16.19 9.30 -9.03
CA ARG A 84 -16.59 7.95 -8.60
C ARG A 84 -17.02 7.06 -9.77
N VAL A 85 -16.68 5.79 -9.69
CA VAL A 85 -17.15 4.71 -10.56
C VAL A 85 -17.85 3.66 -9.71
N VAL A 86 -19.07 3.29 -10.08
CA VAL A 86 -19.81 2.18 -9.46
C VAL A 86 -20.02 1.10 -10.51
N ILE A 87 -19.58 -0.12 -10.23
CA ILE A 87 -19.79 -1.27 -11.11
C ILE A 87 -20.79 -2.20 -10.41
N ASP A 88 -21.98 -2.34 -10.99
CA ASP A 88 -23.05 -3.22 -10.51
C ASP A 88 -23.12 -4.49 -11.38
N PHE A 89 -22.76 -5.61 -10.77
CA PHE A 89 -22.75 -6.92 -11.42
C PHE A 89 -24.10 -7.67 -11.34
N ASN A 90 -25.18 -7.02 -10.87
CA ASN A 90 -26.55 -7.54 -10.78
C ASN A 90 -26.71 -8.76 -9.84
N ASP A 91 -26.41 -8.60 -8.54
CA ASP A 91 -26.71 -9.59 -7.47
C ASP A 91 -25.93 -10.91 -7.62
N ALA A 92 -24.69 -10.75 -8.05
CA ALA A 92 -23.75 -11.76 -8.46
C ALA A 92 -22.98 -12.26 -7.23
N ALA A 93 -23.71 -12.81 -6.24
CA ALA A 93 -23.26 -13.02 -4.85
C ALA A 93 -22.17 -14.11 -4.63
N ALA A 94 -21.30 -14.39 -5.61
CA ALA A 94 -20.26 -15.42 -5.49
C ALA A 94 -18.96 -15.10 -6.27
N PHE A 95 -18.73 -13.84 -6.63
CA PHE A 95 -17.60 -13.48 -7.49
C PHE A 95 -16.49 -12.82 -6.71
N ARG A 96 -15.31 -13.45 -6.76
CA ARG A 96 -14.03 -12.78 -6.50
C ARG A 96 -13.66 -12.08 -7.80
N PHE A 97 -13.69 -10.76 -7.81
CA PHE A 97 -13.29 -9.98 -8.97
C PHE A 97 -11.83 -9.61 -8.84
N ALA A 98 -11.17 -9.67 -9.98
CA ALA A 98 -9.86 -9.13 -10.17
C ALA A 98 -10.02 -7.81 -10.94
N LEU A 99 -9.60 -6.66 -10.41
CA LEU A 99 -9.32 -5.56 -11.35
C LEU A 99 -7.87 -5.72 -11.76
N ASP A 100 -7.72 -6.02 -13.04
CA ASP A 100 -6.43 -6.11 -13.68
C ASP A 100 -6.26 -4.83 -14.50
N ASN A 101 -5.16 -4.08 -14.34
CA ASN A 101 -4.93 -2.78 -15.00
C ASN A 101 -5.86 -1.64 -14.56
N LEU A 102 -5.99 -1.38 -13.25
CA LEU A 102 -6.46 -0.08 -12.80
C LEU A 102 -5.26 0.87 -12.79
N SER A 103 -5.10 1.69 -13.83
CA SER A 103 -3.98 2.66 -13.90
C SER A 103 -4.53 4.08 -13.98
N PHE A 104 -4.23 4.88 -12.96
CA PHE A 104 -4.45 6.33 -12.97
C PHE A 104 -3.07 6.95 -13.12
N GLU A 105 -2.64 7.24 -14.35
CA GLU A 105 -1.24 7.63 -14.62
C GLU A 105 -0.76 8.87 -13.85
N GLU A 106 -1.63 9.67 -13.21
CA GLU A 106 -1.24 10.88 -12.45
C GLU A 106 -2.14 11.21 -11.24
N ALA A 107 -3.06 10.34 -10.81
CA ALA A 107 -4.00 10.67 -9.72
C ALA A 107 -3.83 9.70 -8.56
N GLY A 108 -3.72 10.27 -7.35
CA GLY A 108 -3.72 9.51 -6.11
C GLY A 108 -5.01 8.71 -5.92
N VAL A 109 -4.89 7.50 -5.40
CA VAL A 109 -5.98 6.57 -5.13
C VAL A 109 -5.99 6.11 -3.69
N THR A 110 -7.19 5.78 -3.19
CA THR A 110 -7.34 5.05 -1.94
C THR A 110 -7.67 3.58 -2.23
N LEU A 111 -6.77 2.68 -1.87
CA LEU A 111 -6.91 1.23 -1.97
C LEU A 111 -7.06 0.61 -0.58
N ILE A 112 -8.06 -0.24 -0.41
CA ILE A 112 -8.31 -0.96 0.83
C ILE A 112 -8.48 -2.43 0.48
N GLY A 113 -7.61 -3.27 1.03
CA GLY A 113 -7.63 -4.70 0.95
C GLY A 113 -8.78 -5.33 1.72
N THR A 114 -8.68 -6.64 1.86
CA THR A 114 -9.70 -7.52 2.42
C THR A 114 -9.16 -8.15 3.72
N SER A 115 -9.78 -9.24 4.17
CA SER A 115 -9.26 -10.00 5.30
C SER A 115 -8.32 -11.14 4.88
N ASN A 116 -7.97 -11.23 3.59
CA ASN A 116 -7.10 -12.26 3.03
C ASN A 116 -5.82 -11.61 2.50
N ASN A 117 -4.86 -12.43 2.09
CA ASN A 117 -3.67 -11.94 1.39
C ASN A 117 -4.04 -11.19 0.10
N ASP A 118 -3.62 -9.93 0.01
CA ASP A 118 -3.87 -9.01 -1.10
C ASP A 118 -2.57 -8.51 -1.74
N SER A 119 -2.69 -8.03 -2.99
CA SER A 119 -1.60 -7.40 -3.76
C SER A 119 -2.13 -6.09 -4.32
N LEU A 120 -1.77 -4.96 -3.70
CA LEU A 120 -2.34 -3.64 -3.98
C LEU A 120 -1.28 -2.69 -4.54
N GLU A 121 -1.67 -1.85 -5.50
CA GLU A 121 -0.75 -0.97 -6.24
C GLU A 121 -1.32 0.42 -6.49
N GLY A 122 -0.63 1.45 -6.00
CA GLY A 122 -1.04 2.85 -6.04
C GLY A 122 -0.94 3.49 -7.43
N GLY A 123 0.27 3.62 -7.97
CA GLY A 123 0.48 4.09 -9.34
C GLY A 123 1.48 5.23 -9.47
N GLY A 124 1.01 6.45 -9.71
CA GLY A 124 1.89 7.59 -10.02
C GLY A 124 1.51 8.89 -9.34
N GLY A 125 0.54 8.84 -8.42
CA GLY A 125 0.11 9.97 -7.62
C GLY A 125 0.16 9.61 -6.14
N ASP A 126 -0.20 10.55 -5.28
CA ASP A 126 -0.12 10.35 -3.82
C ASP A 126 -1.21 9.38 -3.33
N ASP A 127 -0.84 8.15 -3.01
CA ASP A 127 -1.75 7.05 -2.77
C ASP A 127 -1.96 6.71 -1.28
N ILE A 128 -3.11 6.14 -0.94
CA ILE A 128 -3.40 5.59 0.39
C ILE A 128 -3.74 4.11 0.23
N ILE A 129 -2.85 3.23 0.65
CA ILE A 129 -2.99 1.78 0.49
C ILE A 129 -3.06 1.09 1.86
N LYS A 130 -4.06 0.23 2.07
CA LYS A 130 -4.27 -0.49 3.34
C LYS A 130 -4.52 -1.98 3.12
N GLY A 131 -3.66 -2.87 3.63
CA GLY A 131 -3.82 -4.33 3.49
C GLY A 131 -4.89 -4.93 4.40
N LEU A 132 -4.97 -4.45 5.64
CA LEU A 132 -5.86 -4.89 6.73
C LEU A 132 -5.43 -6.17 7.45
N ASN A 133 -5.72 -7.37 6.95
CA ASN A 133 -5.41 -8.60 7.67
C ASN A 133 -4.81 -9.65 6.73
N SER A 134 -4.03 -10.57 7.31
CA SER A 134 -3.26 -11.58 6.60
C SER A 134 -2.03 -10.99 5.92
N GLN A 135 -1.32 -11.77 5.09
CA GLN A 135 -0.03 -11.36 4.54
C GLN A 135 -0.24 -10.64 3.20
N ASP A 136 0.00 -9.34 3.19
CA ASP A 136 -0.27 -8.46 2.07
C ASP A 136 1.02 -7.99 1.37
N THR A 137 0.89 -7.56 0.12
CA THR A 137 1.95 -6.89 -0.65
C THR A 137 1.41 -5.57 -1.18
N LEU A 138 2.00 -4.46 -0.72
CA LEU A 138 1.58 -3.11 -1.06
C LEU A 138 2.70 -2.39 -1.84
N LEU A 139 2.38 -1.78 -2.98
CA LEU A 139 3.31 -1.00 -3.79
C LEU A 139 2.76 0.41 -4.02
N GLY A 140 3.48 1.45 -3.59
CA GLY A 140 3.12 2.85 -3.84
C GLY A 140 3.44 3.29 -5.27
N PHE A 141 4.66 2.96 -5.70
CA PHE A 141 5.31 3.33 -6.96
C PHE A 141 5.85 4.76 -7.03
N ALA A 142 5.04 5.75 -7.38
CA ALA A 142 5.54 7.13 -7.47
C ALA A 142 4.48 8.07 -6.90
N GLY A 143 4.90 9.05 -6.11
CA GLY A 143 3.98 9.90 -5.35
C GLY A 143 4.41 9.99 -3.90
N GLU A 144 3.74 10.82 -3.11
CA GLU A 144 3.89 10.77 -1.65
C GLU A 144 2.86 9.80 -1.07
N ASP A 145 3.26 8.54 -0.87
CA ASP A 145 2.34 7.45 -0.57
C ASP A 145 2.21 7.15 0.94
N TYR A 146 1.03 6.69 1.34
CA TYR A 146 0.77 6.14 2.67
C TYR A 146 0.39 4.66 2.55
N LEU A 147 1.25 3.77 3.03
CA LEU A 147 1.05 2.32 3.03
C LEU A 147 0.88 1.80 4.46
N ASP A 148 -0.19 1.03 4.72
CA ASP A 148 -0.47 0.39 6.01
C ASP A 148 -0.78 -1.11 5.81
N GLY A 149 0.15 -1.99 6.19
CA GLY A 149 0.00 -3.45 6.06
C GLY A 149 -1.17 -3.97 6.88
N GLY A 150 -1.15 -3.71 8.20
CA GLY A 150 -2.23 -4.05 9.10
C GLY A 150 -1.85 -5.20 10.03
N ASP A 151 -2.61 -6.29 10.04
CA ASP A 151 -2.31 -7.50 10.81
C ASP A 151 -1.76 -8.57 9.85
N GLY A 152 -0.52 -8.99 9.96
CA GLY A 152 0.06 -9.93 9.01
C GLY A 152 1.58 -9.91 9.00
N ASP A 153 2.19 -10.79 8.21
CA ASP A 153 3.61 -10.63 7.85
C ASP A 153 3.60 -9.98 6.46
N ASP A 154 3.70 -8.65 6.39
CA ASP A 154 3.42 -7.85 5.20
C ASP A 154 4.69 -7.42 4.46
N GLN A 155 4.54 -7.09 3.18
CA GLN A 155 5.59 -6.50 2.33
C GLN A 155 5.12 -5.15 1.78
N LEU A 156 5.83 -4.08 2.12
CA LEU A 156 5.49 -2.71 1.71
C LEU A 156 6.67 -2.10 0.95
N PHE A 157 6.38 -1.53 -0.22
CA PHE A 157 7.34 -0.85 -1.09
C PHE A 157 6.81 0.54 -1.42
N GLY A 158 7.49 1.60 -0.98
CA GLY A 158 7.11 2.99 -1.25
C GLY A 158 7.33 3.34 -2.71
N GLY A 159 8.59 3.49 -3.11
CA GLY A 159 8.99 3.74 -4.49
C GLY A 159 9.69 5.09 -4.65
N ASP A 160 9.22 5.92 -5.57
CA ASP A 160 9.72 7.28 -5.78
C ASP A 160 8.83 8.28 -5.01
N GLY A 161 9.37 9.01 -4.04
CA GLY A 161 8.66 10.09 -3.36
C GLY A 161 8.83 10.03 -1.85
N HIS A 162 8.14 10.91 -1.13
CA HIS A 162 8.27 10.98 0.33
C HIS A 162 7.20 10.11 0.99
N ASP A 163 7.52 8.83 1.19
CA ASP A 163 6.53 7.84 1.58
C ASP A 163 6.44 7.64 3.09
N THR A 164 5.27 7.19 3.54
CA THR A 164 5.04 6.71 4.91
C THR A 164 4.59 5.26 4.88
N LEU A 165 5.46 4.36 5.35
CA LEU A 165 5.20 2.93 5.41
C LEU A 165 4.98 2.48 6.84
N LYS A 166 3.87 1.78 7.08
CA LYS A 166 3.51 1.19 8.37
C LYS A 166 3.22 -0.30 8.22
N GLY A 167 4.09 -1.15 8.75
CA GLY A 167 3.92 -2.60 8.73
C GLY A 167 2.68 -3.03 9.50
N GLY A 168 2.68 -2.76 10.80
CA GLY A 168 1.57 -3.08 11.68
C GLY A 168 1.92 -4.23 12.62
N ASN A 169 1.03 -5.19 12.80
CA ASN A 169 1.25 -6.34 13.68
C ASN A 169 1.77 -7.53 12.87
N GLY A 170 2.94 -8.04 13.21
CA GLY A 170 3.52 -9.26 12.63
C GLY A 170 4.95 -9.01 12.22
N GLN A 171 5.53 -9.86 11.36
CA GLN A 171 6.91 -9.69 10.92
C GLN A 171 6.92 -9.08 9.53
N ASP A 172 7.10 -7.77 9.47
CA ASP A 172 6.94 -7.02 8.23
C ASP A 172 8.28 -6.75 7.55
N THR A 173 8.22 -6.58 6.22
CA THR A 173 9.35 -6.10 5.41
C THR A 173 8.96 -4.81 4.71
N LEU A 174 9.67 -3.73 5.00
CA LEU A 174 9.41 -2.39 4.45
C LEU A 174 10.63 -1.91 3.66
N GLU A 175 10.40 -1.37 2.47
CA GLU A 175 11.39 -0.70 1.62
C GLU A 175 10.85 0.68 1.23
N GLY A 176 11.49 1.75 1.68
CA GLY A 176 11.10 3.14 1.38
C GLY A 176 11.27 3.44 -0.10
N GLY A 177 12.52 3.50 -0.55
CA GLY A 177 12.85 3.64 -1.96
C GLY A 177 13.75 4.84 -2.23
N ASN A 178 13.27 5.77 -3.05
CA ASN A 178 13.97 7.02 -3.35
C ASN A 178 13.28 8.18 -2.65
N ASP A 179 14.09 9.18 -2.27
CA ASP A 179 13.68 10.36 -1.51
C ASP A 179 13.43 10.04 -0.02
N ASP A 180 13.07 11.05 0.77
CA ASP A 180 13.06 10.96 2.23
C ASP A 180 11.80 10.22 2.74
N ASP A 181 11.97 9.02 3.31
CA ASP A 181 10.86 8.17 3.74
C ASP A 181 10.68 8.07 5.27
N THR A 182 9.49 7.67 5.72
CA THR A 182 9.21 7.32 7.12
C THR A 182 8.74 5.87 7.26
N LEU A 183 9.53 5.04 7.95
CA LEU A 183 9.27 3.61 8.10
C LEU A 183 8.93 3.25 9.56
N ILE A 184 7.77 2.62 9.75
CA ILE A 184 7.23 2.21 11.05
C ILE A 184 6.92 0.70 11.00
N GLY A 185 7.80 -0.13 11.57
CA GLY A 185 7.56 -1.58 11.64
C GLY A 185 6.30 -1.92 12.45
N GLY A 186 6.26 -1.50 13.72
CA GLY A 186 5.14 -1.76 14.61
C GLY A 186 5.42 -2.95 15.55
N PRO A 187 4.37 -3.64 16.06
CA PRO A 187 4.57 -4.84 16.85
C PRO A 187 5.08 -6.05 16.06
N GLY A 188 6.33 -6.42 16.30
CA GLY A 188 6.91 -7.66 15.77
C GLY A 188 8.42 -7.55 15.53
N ASP A 189 8.97 -8.50 14.79
CA ASP A 189 10.38 -8.47 14.39
C ASP A 189 10.44 -8.10 12.90
N ASP A 190 10.68 -6.83 12.62
CA ASP A 190 10.52 -6.25 11.28
C ASP A 190 11.88 -6.00 10.61
N ILE A 191 11.88 -5.98 9.27
CA ILE A 191 13.05 -5.66 8.44
C ILE A 191 12.74 -4.41 7.64
N LEU A 192 13.53 -3.35 7.86
CA LEU A 192 13.32 -2.05 7.22
C LEU A 192 14.57 -1.69 6.39
N THR A 193 14.33 -1.17 5.19
CA THR A 193 15.34 -0.64 4.26
C THR A 193 14.88 0.74 3.85
N GLY A 194 15.65 1.77 4.14
CA GLY A 194 15.27 3.15 3.81
C GLY A 194 15.37 3.38 2.31
N GLY A 195 16.52 3.05 1.73
CA GLY A 195 16.82 3.27 0.34
C GLY A 195 17.77 4.46 0.17
N SER A 196 17.38 5.47 -0.59
CA SER A 196 18.18 6.68 -0.79
C SER A 196 17.38 7.91 -0.41
N GLY A 197 17.98 8.82 0.33
CA GLY A 197 17.24 9.93 0.93
C GLY A 197 17.58 10.00 2.41
N GLN A 198 17.08 11.02 3.09
CA GLN A 198 17.12 11.09 4.55
C GLN A 198 15.92 10.33 5.12
N ASP A 199 16.14 9.07 5.48
CA ASP A 199 15.06 8.21 5.95
C ASP A 199 14.88 8.28 7.47
N THR A 200 13.64 8.15 7.93
CA THR A 200 13.29 8.12 9.35
C THR A 200 12.75 6.75 9.76
N PHE A 201 13.50 6.03 10.60
CA PHE A 201 13.09 4.76 11.16
C PHE A 201 12.50 4.95 12.56
N VAL A 202 11.25 4.53 12.78
CA VAL A 202 10.55 4.76 14.06
C VAL A 202 10.73 3.58 15.02
N LEU A 203 11.54 3.80 16.06
CA LEU A 203 11.86 2.83 17.10
C LEU A 203 10.83 2.91 18.23
N SER A 204 10.20 1.78 18.53
CA SER A 204 9.23 1.65 19.61
C SER A 204 9.53 0.44 20.48
N THR A 205 8.85 0.31 21.63
CA THR A 205 9.03 -0.85 22.53
C THR A 205 8.14 -2.05 22.20
N VAL A 206 7.33 -1.98 21.14
CA VAL A 206 6.37 -3.03 20.80
C VAL A 206 6.91 -4.04 19.79
N GLY A 207 8.02 -3.72 19.12
CA GLY A 207 8.72 -4.57 18.18
C GLY A 207 10.23 -4.32 18.19
N LYS A 208 10.97 -5.10 17.41
CA LYS A 208 12.40 -4.93 17.17
C LYS A 208 12.64 -4.82 15.68
N LEU A 209 13.30 -3.75 15.28
CA LEU A 209 13.67 -3.50 13.89
C LEU A 209 15.04 -4.12 13.55
N THR A 210 15.17 -4.61 12.33
CA THR A 210 16.46 -4.84 11.65
C THR A 210 16.53 -3.85 10.51
N ILE A 211 17.38 -2.83 10.65
CA ILE A 211 17.55 -1.77 9.65
C ILE A 211 18.77 -2.11 8.81
N THR A 212 18.59 -2.24 7.50
CA THR A 212 19.55 -2.92 6.63
C THR A 212 20.59 -2.00 5.99
N ASP A 213 20.31 -0.70 5.92
CA ASP A 213 21.05 0.26 5.10
C ASP A 213 21.23 1.65 5.74
N PHE A 214 21.04 1.77 7.07
CA PHE A 214 21.17 3.02 7.79
C PHE A 214 22.50 3.74 7.49
N THR A 215 22.41 4.99 7.06
CA THR A 215 23.53 5.86 6.67
C THR A 215 23.73 6.98 7.70
N ASP A 216 24.84 6.91 8.45
CA ASP A 216 25.23 7.95 9.43
C ASP A 216 25.34 9.34 8.79
N GLY A 217 24.78 10.34 9.47
CA GLY A 217 24.73 11.73 9.02
C GLY A 217 23.74 12.02 7.88
N GLU A 218 23.01 11.01 7.41
CA GLU A 218 21.91 11.13 6.44
C GLU A 218 20.59 10.73 7.09
N ASP A 219 20.49 9.48 7.59
CA ASP A 219 19.26 8.92 8.16
C ASP A 219 19.04 9.28 9.63
N LEU A 220 17.81 9.09 10.09
CA LEU A 220 17.34 9.43 11.43
C LEU A 220 16.63 8.25 12.11
N LEU A 221 16.81 8.17 13.43
CA LEU A 221 16.14 7.23 14.31
C LEU A 221 15.14 8.00 15.18
N GLN A 222 13.85 7.80 14.95
CA GLN A 222 12.82 8.42 15.78
C GLN A 222 12.49 7.55 16.99
N LEU A 223 12.54 8.12 18.19
CA LEU A 223 12.16 7.41 19.41
C LEU A 223 10.68 7.64 19.77
N ASP A 224 9.83 6.63 19.57
CA ASP A 224 8.42 6.72 19.97
C ASP A 224 8.24 6.48 21.48
N GLY A 225 7.86 7.53 22.21
CA GLY A 225 7.59 7.46 23.65
C GLY A 225 8.83 7.22 24.53
N LEU A 226 10.03 7.37 23.97
CA LEU A 226 11.32 7.20 24.66
C LEU A 226 12.14 8.50 24.58
N THR A 227 13.20 8.56 25.38
CA THR A 227 14.22 9.62 25.31
C THR A 227 15.59 9.00 25.11
N PHE A 228 16.56 9.77 24.61
CA PHE A 228 17.93 9.28 24.41
C PHE A 228 18.57 8.72 25.71
N GLY A 229 18.23 9.30 26.86
CA GLY A 229 18.70 8.81 28.16
C GLY A 229 18.10 7.46 28.60
N GLN A 230 17.11 6.94 27.89
CA GLN A 230 16.45 5.66 28.18
C GLN A 230 16.91 4.53 27.28
N ILE A 231 17.84 4.78 26.35
CA ILE A 231 18.41 3.76 25.46
C ILE A 231 19.86 3.42 25.82
N SER A 232 20.35 2.32 25.29
CA SER A 232 21.73 1.86 25.34
C SER A 232 22.12 1.35 23.96
N ILE A 233 23.27 1.80 23.47
CA ILE A 233 23.80 1.53 22.13
C ILE A 233 25.14 0.81 22.30
N PHE A 234 25.34 -0.31 21.62
CA PHE A 234 26.59 -1.07 21.68
C PHE A 234 26.79 -1.96 20.46
N GLU A 235 28.06 -2.26 20.16
CA GLU A 235 28.47 -3.12 19.06
C GLU A 235 28.21 -4.62 19.34
N GLN A 236 27.75 -5.35 18.32
CA GLN A 236 27.72 -6.80 18.30
C GLN A 236 27.85 -7.35 16.88
N ASN A 237 28.88 -8.16 16.62
CA ASN A 237 29.11 -8.85 15.34
C ASN A 237 29.17 -7.91 14.11
N ASP A 238 29.79 -6.73 14.26
CA ASP A 238 29.86 -5.69 13.23
C ASP A 238 28.50 -4.99 12.95
N ASP A 239 27.52 -5.16 13.85
CA ASP A 239 26.25 -4.44 13.84
C ASP A 239 26.11 -3.57 15.10
N THR A 240 25.35 -2.48 14.99
CA THR A 240 24.94 -1.67 16.13
C THR A 240 23.65 -2.18 16.73
N ILE A 241 23.65 -2.44 18.04
CA ILE A 241 22.46 -2.87 18.79
C ILE A 241 21.94 -1.73 19.64
N ILE A 242 20.66 -1.39 19.46
CA ILE A 242 19.94 -0.39 20.24
C ILE A 242 18.91 -1.10 21.11
N THR A 243 18.98 -0.83 22.41
CA THR A 243 18.05 -1.37 23.41
C THR A 243 17.60 -0.27 24.35
N THR A 244 16.52 -0.48 25.10
CA THR A 244 16.28 0.32 26.31
C THR A 244 17.31 -0.01 27.39
N ILE A 245 17.51 0.88 28.36
CA ILE A 245 18.35 0.63 29.56
C ILE A 245 17.92 -0.61 30.38
N ASN A 246 16.72 -1.14 30.15
CA ASN A 246 16.20 -2.36 30.77
C ASN A 246 16.40 -3.60 29.87
N ASN A 247 17.25 -3.51 28.85
CA ASN A 247 17.55 -4.55 27.86
C ASN A 247 16.34 -5.00 27.03
N GLN A 248 15.33 -4.14 26.81
CA GLN A 248 14.33 -4.41 25.77
C GLN A 248 14.93 -4.06 24.40
N PRO A 249 14.89 -4.95 23.41
CA PRO A 249 15.41 -4.68 22.08
C PRO A 249 14.58 -3.60 21.38
N LEU A 250 15.24 -2.74 20.59
CA LEU A 250 14.59 -1.71 19.77
C LEU A 250 15.01 -1.86 18.31
N ALA A 251 16.31 -1.90 18.03
CA ALA A 251 16.82 -2.01 16.68
C ALA A 251 18.19 -2.71 16.61
N VAL A 252 18.45 -3.31 15.45
CA VAL A 252 19.77 -3.72 14.97
C VAL A 252 20.04 -2.93 13.69
N LEU A 253 21.11 -2.14 13.65
CA LEU A 253 21.57 -1.49 12.43
C LEU A 253 22.68 -2.35 11.84
N THR A 254 22.42 -2.98 10.70
CA THR A 254 23.36 -3.98 10.16
C THR A 254 24.56 -3.31 9.50
N GLY A 255 25.77 -3.72 9.86
CA GLY A 255 26.99 -3.19 9.26
C GLY A 255 27.35 -1.74 9.64
N VAL A 256 26.68 -1.16 10.64
CA VAL A 256 26.91 0.20 11.13
C VAL A 256 27.71 0.15 12.44
N ASP A 257 28.80 0.93 12.53
CA ASP A 257 29.63 1.02 13.74
C ASP A 257 28.91 1.87 14.81
N SER A 258 28.80 1.32 16.02
CA SER A 258 28.11 1.99 17.14
C SER A 258 28.79 3.26 17.62
N GLY A 259 30.04 3.51 17.21
CA GLY A 259 30.76 4.76 17.43
C GLY A 259 30.32 5.91 16.53
N ASP A 260 29.66 5.60 15.41
CA ASP A 260 29.12 6.60 14.48
C ASP A 260 27.75 7.09 14.95
N ILE A 261 26.99 6.27 15.69
CA ILE A 261 25.68 6.65 16.23
C ILE A 261 25.80 7.58 17.45
N THR A 262 25.27 8.78 17.33
CA THR A 262 25.25 9.84 18.35
C THR A 262 23.84 10.34 18.65
N GLU A 263 23.69 11.28 19.60
CA GLU A 263 22.39 11.92 19.87
C GLU A 263 21.87 12.76 18.69
N ALA A 264 22.73 13.13 17.72
CA ALA A 264 22.32 13.90 16.55
C ALA A 264 21.48 13.09 15.55
N ASP A 265 21.64 11.77 15.58
CA ASP A 265 20.95 10.81 14.69
C ASP A 265 19.56 10.46 15.21
N PHE A 266 19.15 11.04 16.35
CA PHE A 266 17.85 10.80 16.96
C PHE A 266 16.94 12.01 16.88
N VAL A 267 15.67 11.74 16.60
CA VAL A 267 14.57 12.71 16.69
C VAL A 267 13.55 12.27 17.74
N PHE A 268 12.88 13.24 18.38
CA PHE A 268 12.04 13.06 19.57
C PHE A 268 10.66 13.71 19.41
#